data_AF-A0A835I3I3-F1
#
_entry.id   AF-A0A835I3I3-F1
#
_cell.length_a   1.000
_cell.length_b   1.000
_cell.length_c   1.000
_cell.angle_alpha   90.00
_cell.angle_beta   90.00
_cell.angle_gamma   90.00
#
_symmetry.space_group_name_H-M   'P 1'
#
loop_
_entity.id
_entity.type
_entity.pdbx_description
1 polymer ?
#
loop_
_entity_poly.entity_id
_entity_poly.type
_entity_poly.pdbx_seq_one_letter_code
_entity_poly.pdbx_strand_id
1 'polypeptide(L)'
;MIIIFEKLGAFDIHYNAQRVCSLWRELAKEPQLFRSIDFRDVWVHYKSGAAFLSSAKDAVARSRGQLEALSYNGWELDKLLLYVADQPNVLKHLRLENFLNISAVIFAETVIEAVLKEVGRRCPELKCLRLIPSQIEEKPSEIIRVDYD
;
A
#
# COMPACT_ATOMS: atom_id res chain seq x y z
N MET A 1 21.86 13.52 -7.57
CA MET A 1 22.41 12.74 -6.43
C MET A 1 21.25 12.14 -5.65
N ILE A 2 20.51 11.20 -6.27
CA ILE A 2 19.29 10.59 -5.68
C ILE A 2 19.33 9.06 -5.80
N ILE A 3 20.38 8.51 -6.44
CA ILE A 3 20.59 7.07 -6.71
C ILE A 3 20.56 6.23 -5.43
N ILE A 4 21.06 6.78 -4.31
CA ILE A 4 21.02 6.08 -3.02
C ILE A 4 19.57 5.93 -2.53
N PHE A 5 18.75 6.96 -2.69
CA PHE A 5 17.34 6.91 -2.29
C PHE A 5 16.52 5.99 -3.19
N GLU A 6 16.88 5.86 -4.48
CA GLU A 6 16.24 4.89 -5.39
C GLU A 6 16.47 3.43 -4.97
N LYS A 7 17.45 3.16 -4.10
CA LYS A 7 17.65 1.83 -3.47
C LYS A 7 16.82 1.64 -2.21
N LEU A 8 16.18 2.69 -1.71
CA LEU A 8 15.30 2.66 -0.55
C LEU A 8 13.84 2.54 -1.00
N GLY A 9 13.04 1.81 -0.24
CA GLY A 9 11.59 1.81 -0.45
C GLY A 9 10.98 3.14 0.00
N ALA A 10 9.76 3.44 -0.48
CA ALA A 10 9.01 4.62 -0.06
C ALA A 10 8.86 4.73 1.47
N PHE A 11 8.72 3.59 2.15
CA PHE A 11 8.72 3.51 3.61
C PHE A 11 10.05 3.99 4.22
N ASP A 12 11.19 3.43 3.78
CA ASP A 12 12.50 3.80 4.32
C ASP A 12 12.86 5.25 4.05
N ILE A 13 12.46 5.79 2.90
CA ILE A 13 12.65 7.19 2.57
C ILE A 13 11.87 8.07 3.56
N HIS A 14 10.60 7.72 3.79
CA HIS A 14 9.71 8.49 4.66
C HIS A 14 10.06 8.34 6.15
N TYR A 15 10.45 7.17 6.63
CA TYR A 15 10.66 6.97 8.07
C TYR A 15 12.11 7.13 8.51
N ASN A 16 13.06 6.80 7.64
CA ASN A 16 14.47 6.72 8.00
C ASN A 16 15.27 7.83 7.32
N ALA A 17 15.30 7.87 5.99
CA ALA A 17 16.20 8.74 5.23
C ALA A 17 15.97 10.24 5.51
N GLN A 18 14.72 10.70 5.56
CA GLN A 18 14.42 12.12 5.81
C GLN A 18 14.79 12.63 7.22
N ARG A 19 15.19 11.74 8.12
CA ARG A 19 15.57 12.06 9.51
C ARG A 19 17.08 12.13 9.73
N VAL A 20 17.89 11.77 8.74
CA VAL A 20 19.36 11.71 8.85
C VAL A 20 19.96 13.12 8.97
N CYS A 21 19.72 13.98 7.99
CA CYS A 21 20.16 15.37 8.00
C CYS A 21 19.24 16.25 7.14
N SER A 22 19.42 17.57 7.17
CA SER A 22 18.62 18.52 6.40
C SER A 22 18.68 18.26 4.89
N LEU A 23 19.86 17.96 4.35
CA LEU A 23 20.02 17.65 2.93
C LEU A 23 19.22 16.41 2.53
N TRP A 24 19.29 15.35 3.32
CA TRP A 24 18.53 14.12 3.07
C TRP A 24 17.03 14.35 3.22
N ARG A 25 16.61 15.20 4.15
CA ARG A 25 15.21 15.60 4.30
C ARG A 25 14.67 16.30 3.06
N GLU A 26 15.45 17.18 2.44
CA GLU A 26 15.03 17.85 1.20
C GLU A 26 15.00 16.87 0.03
N LEU A 27 16.04 16.03 -0.14
CA LEU A 27 16.07 15.01 -1.19
C LEU A 27 14.95 13.98 -1.06
N ALA A 28 14.55 13.61 0.16
CA ALA A 28 13.45 12.68 0.42
C ALA A 28 12.07 13.20 -0.01
N LYS A 29 11.95 14.46 -0.43
CA LYS A 29 10.70 15.04 -0.94
C LYS A 29 10.58 14.95 -2.46
N GLU A 30 11.63 14.49 -3.15
CA GLU A 30 11.65 14.42 -4.60
C GLU A 30 10.58 13.44 -5.12
N PRO A 31 9.63 13.88 -5.98
CA PRO A 31 8.52 13.03 -6.42
C PRO A 31 8.94 11.77 -7.15
N GLN A 32 10.08 11.82 -7.86
CA GLN A 32 10.63 10.68 -8.58
C GLN A 32 10.92 9.47 -7.68
N LEU A 33 11.15 9.71 -6.38
CA LEU A 33 11.38 8.65 -5.39
C LEU A 33 10.11 7.89 -5.02
N PHE A 34 8.94 8.40 -5.37
CA PHE A 34 7.64 7.82 -5.08
C PHE A 34 6.91 7.36 -6.35
N ARG A 35 7.64 7.17 -7.47
CA ARG A 35 7.08 6.57 -8.70
C ARG A 35 6.74 5.09 -8.52
N SER A 36 7.45 4.41 -7.64
CA SER A 36 7.17 3.02 -7.26
C SER A 36 7.08 2.92 -5.75
N ILE A 37 5.91 2.51 -5.25
CA ILE A 37 5.60 2.41 -3.84
C ILE A 37 5.32 0.95 -3.50
N ASP A 38 6.04 0.42 -2.52
CA ASP A 38 5.83 -0.92 -1.98
C ASP A 38 5.58 -0.85 -0.47
N PHE A 39 4.38 -1.26 -0.08
CA PHE A 39 3.88 -1.31 1.28
C PHE A 39 3.48 -2.74 1.67
N ARG A 40 4.09 -3.77 1.07
CA ARG A 40 3.69 -5.16 1.36
C ARG A 40 4.16 -5.68 2.71
N ASP A 41 5.38 -5.33 3.10
CA ASP A 41 6.07 -5.94 4.25
C ASP A 41 6.28 -4.97 5.42
N VAL A 42 5.65 -3.79 5.38
CA VAL A 42 5.91 -2.71 6.35
C VAL A 42 4.78 -2.49 7.34
N TRP A 43 3.66 -3.21 7.23
CA TRP A 43 2.50 -3.09 8.12
C TRP A 43 2.84 -3.39 9.58
N VAL A 44 3.80 -4.29 9.83
CA VAL A 44 4.29 -4.66 11.18
C VAL A 44 4.89 -3.47 11.95
N HIS A 45 5.26 -2.40 11.27
CA HIS A 45 5.82 -1.19 11.88
C HIS A 45 4.74 -0.21 12.36
N TYR A 46 3.46 -0.53 12.18
CA TYR A 46 2.35 0.36 12.48
C TYR A 46 1.49 -0.17 13.63
N LYS A 47 1.08 0.74 14.50
CA LYS A 47 0.19 0.44 15.64
C LYS A 47 -1.27 0.22 15.24
N SER A 48 -1.67 0.65 14.04
CA SER A 48 -3.03 0.53 13.55
C SER A 48 -3.09 0.57 12.02
N GLY A 49 -4.14 -0.04 11.45
CA GLY A 49 -4.43 0.03 10.01
C GLY A 49 -4.65 1.46 9.51
N ALA A 50 -5.24 2.33 10.33
CA ALA A 50 -5.43 3.74 9.99
C ALA A 50 -4.10 4.49 9.84
N ALA A 51 -3.13 4.26 10.74
CA ALA A 51 -1.80 4.86 10.63
C ALA A 51 -1.05 4.34 9.39
N PHE A 52 -1.19 3.06 9.10
CA PHE A 52 -0.63 2.42 7.91
C PHE A 52 -1.20 3.00 6.61
N LEU A 53 -2.53 3.09 6.52
CA LEU A 53 -3.24 3.70 5.40
C LEU A 53 -2.83 5.17 5.20
N SER A 54 -2.71 5.94 6.28
CA SER A 54 -2.28 7.35 6.21
C SER A 54 -0.90 7.48 5.56
N SER A 55 0.05 6.63 5.94
CA SER A 55 1.40 6.67 5.38
C SER A 55 1.46 6.22 3.93
N ALA A 56 0.63 5.26 3.54
CA ALA A 56 0.48 4.90 2.13
C ALA A 56 -0.07 6.08 1.31
N LYS A 57 -1.09 6.79 1.82
CA LYS A 57 -1.63 8.00 1.17
C LYS A 57 -0.60 9.12 1.09
N ASP A 58 0.18 9.34 2.14
CA ASP A 58 1.26 10.35 2.13
C ASP A 58 2.34 10.02 1.09
N ALA A 59 2.70 8.74 0.94
CA ALA A 59 3.63 8.31 -0.10
C ALA A 59 3.05 8.55 -1.51
N VAL A 60 1.76 8.22 -1.73
CA VAL A 60 1.06 8.50 -2.99
C VAL A 60 1.03 10.01 -3.27
N ALA A 61 0.69 10.84 -2.29
CA ALA A 61 0.66 12.29 -2.43
C ALA A 61 2.04 12.86 -2.84
N ARG A 62 3.13 12.31 -2.28
CA ARG A 62 4.51 12.71 -2.60
C ARG A 62 4.91 12.41 -4.04
N SER A 63 4.27 11.43 -4.69
CA SER A 63 4.50 11.17 -6.12
C SER A 63 4.09 12.33 -7.02
N ARG A 64 3.26 13.27 -6.54
CA ARG A 64 2.72 14.41 -7.31
C ARG A 64 2.17 13.98 -8.68
N GLY A 65 1.41 12.89 -8.71
CA GLY A 65 0.80 12.35 -9.93
C GLY A 65 1.75 11.55 -10.82
N GLN A 66 2.96 11.24 -10.36
CA GLN A 66 3.94 10.43 -11.09
C GLN A 66 3.96 8.96 -10.62
N LEU A 67 2.96 8.53 -9.87
CA LEU A 67 2.88 7.15 -9.39
C LEU A 67 2.68 6.18 -10.56
N GLU A 68 3.65 5.29 -10.78
CA GLU A 68 3.64 4.30 -11.86
C GLU A 68 3.41 2.86 -11.36
N ALA A 69 3.79 2.58 -10.12
CA ALA A 69 3.63 1.27 -9.52
C ALA A 69 3.25 1.35 -8.05
N LEU A 70 2.21 0.60 -7.65
CA LEU A 70 1.78 0.48 -6.26
C LEU A 70 1.63 -1.01 -5.89
N SER A 71 2.34 -1.42 -4.85
CA SER A 71 2.15 -2.72 -4.19
C SER A 71 1.71 -2.49 -2.75
N TYR A 72 0.56 -3.04 -2.36
CA TYR A 72 -0.01 -2.81 -1.03
C TYR A 72 -0.54 -4.11 -0.43
N ASN A 73 -0.21 -4.34 0.85
CA ASN A 73 -0.71 -5.43 1.67
C ASN A 73 -1.22 -4.85 3.00
N GLY A 74 -2.53 -4.74 3.15
CA GLY A 74 -3.10 -4.27 4.40
C GLY A 74 -4.60 -4.04 4.32
N TRP A 75 -5.15 -3.58 5.44
CA TRP A 75 -6.57 -3.28 5.57
C TRP A 75 -6.95 -2.01 4.80
N GLU A 76 -8.27 -1.81 4.65
CA GLU A 76 -8.87 -0.61 4.05
C GLU A 76 -8.38 -0.33 2.62
N LEU A 77 -8.20 -1.41 1.85
CA LEU A 77 -7.75 -1.41 0.46
C LEU A 77 -8.62 -0.50 -0.42
N ASP A 78 -9.93 -0.57 -0.24
CA ASP A 78 -10.94 0.26 -0.91
C ASP A 78 -10.63 1.75 -0.77
N LYS A 79 -10.32 2.21 0.44
CA LYS A 79 -10.03 3.63 0.72
C LYS A 79 -8.72 4.10 0.12
N LEU A 80 -7.71 3.24 0.03
CA LEU A 80 -6.45 3.56 -0.64
C LEU A 80 -6.65 3.65 -2.15
N LEU A 81 -7.36 2.67 -2.73
CA LEU A 81 -7.60 2.60 -4.17
C LEU A 81 -8.42 3.78 -4.68
N LEU A 82 -9.49 4.15 -3.97
CA LEU A 82 -10.27 5.35 -4.31
C LEU A 82 -9.41 6.61 -4.24
N TYR A 83 -8.57 6.74 -3.21
CA TYR A 83 -7.64 7.87 -3.09
C TYR A 83 -6.67 7.95 -4.26
N VAL A 84 -6.10 6.81 -4.69
CA VAL A 84 -5.22 6.71 -5.87
C VAL A 84 -5.99 7.08 -7.13
N ALA A 85 -7.20 6.55 -7.33
CA ALA A 85 -8.03 6.81 -8.50
C ALA A 85 -8.42 8.31 -8.65
N ASP A 86 -8.47 9.05 -7.55
CA ASP A 86 -8.73 10.50 -7.55
C ASP A 86 -7.49 11.36 -7.84
N GLN A 87 -6.28 10.79 -7.89
CA GLN A 87 -5.06 11.52 -8.28
C GLN A 87 -4.90 11.61 -9.81
N PRO A 88 -4.07 12.53 -10.33
CA PRO A 88 -3.54 12.40 -11.68
C PRO A 88 -2.78 11.07 -11.80
N ASN A 89 -3.21 10.20 -12.72
CA ASN A 89 -2.75 8.82 -12.74
C ASN A 89 -1.96 8.46 -13.99
N VAL A 90 -0.71 8.08 -13.77
CA VAL A 90 0.17 7.38 -14.73
C VAL A 90 0.46 5.95 -14.25
N LEU A 91 -0.44 5.43 -13.40
CA LEU A 91 -0.29 4.13 -12.76
C LEU A 91 -0.31 3.02 -13.81
N LYS A 92 0.78 2.28 -13.90
CA LYS A 92 0.98 1.17 -14.85
C LYS A 92 0.87 -0.19 -14.20
N HIS A 93 1.21 -0.29 -12.91
CA HIS A 93 1.26 -1.55 -12.19
C HIS A 93 0.56 -1.42 -10.83
N LEU A 94 -0.43 -2.26 -10.59
CA LEU A 94 -1.12 -2.34 -9.32
C LEU A 94 -1.05 -3.79 -8.81
N ARG A 95 -0.50 -3.97 -7.60
CA ARG A 95 -0.44 -5.25 -6.91
C ARG A 95 -1.10 -5.12 -5.54
N LEU A 96 -2.09 -5.96 -5.29
CA LEU A 96 -2.86 -5.98 -4.05
C LEU A 96 -2.75 -7.36 -3.42
N GLU A 97 -2.34 -7.41 -2.16
CA GLU A 97 -2.22 -8.64 -1.38
C GLU A 97 -3.21 -8.64 -0.23
N ASN A 98 -3.59 -9.84 0.24
CA ASN A 98 -4.57 -10.03 1.32
C ASN A 98 -5.89 -9.28 1.09
N PHE A 99 -6.30 -9.13 -0.18
CA PHE A 99 -7.48 -8.35 -0.56
C PHE A 99 -8.82 -8.98 -0.10
N LEU A 100 -8.78 -10.19 0.46
CA LEU A 100 -9.93 -10.90 1.04
C LEU A 100 -10.10 -10.67 2.55
N ASN A 101 -9.22 -9.92 3.21
CA ASN A 101 -9.35 -9.60 4.65
C ASN A 101 -10.35 -8.44 4.92
N ILE A 102 -11.38 -8.33 4.08
CA ILE A 102 -12.53 -7.48 4.37
C ILE A 102 -13.41 -8.30 5.31
N SER A 103 -13.41 -7.90 6.59
CA SER A 103 -14.16 -8.57 7.65
C SER A 103 -15.62 -8.75 7.25
N ALA A 104 -16.01 -10.00 7.00
CA ALA A 104 -17.38 -10.46 6.89
C ALA A 104 -18.22 -9.85 5.76
N VAL A 105 -19.22 -10.63 5.35
CA VAL A 105 -20.29 -10.32 4.42
C VAL A 105 -19.92 -10.42 2.94
N ILE A 106 -20.78 -11.15 2.25
CA ILE A 106 -20.96 -11.40 0.82
C ILE A 106 -20.96 -10.11 -0.05
N PHE A 107 -20.80 -8.92 0.55
CA PHE A 107 -20.62 -7.62 -0.08
C PHE A 107 -19.17 -7.29 -0.46
N ALA A 108 -18.16 -7.99 0.07
CA ALA A 108 -16.76 -7.68 -0.20
C ALA A 108 -16.41 -7.79 -1.70
N GLU A 109 -16.92 -8.81 -2.38
CA GLU A 109 -16.66 -9.02 -3.81
C GLU A 109 -17.24 -7.91 -4.68
N THR A 110 -18.49 -7.49 -4.43
CA THR A 110 -19.14 -6.44 -5.22
C THR A 110 -18.52 -5.07 -4.98
N VAL A 111 -18.09 -4.78 -3.74
CA VAL A 111 -17.36 -3.56 -3.41
C VAL A 111 -15.99 -3.55 -4.08
N ILE A 112 -15.24 -4.64 -4.01
CA ILE A 112 -13.92 -4.76 -4.67
C ILE A 112 -14.08 -4.60 -6.17
N GLU A 113 -15.06 -5.28 -6.79
CA GLU A 113 -15.32 -5.17 -8.22
C GLU A 113 -15.64 -3.72 -8.61
N ALA A 114 -16.49 -3.04 -7.85
CA ALA A 114 -16.83 -1.63 -8.09
C ALA A 114 -15.60 -0.71 -7.98
N VAL A 115 -14.78 -0.90 -6.95
CA VAL A 115 -13.55 -0.11 -6.76
C VAL A 115 -12.53 -0.39 -7.86
N LEU A 116 -12.35 -1.65 -8.26
CA LEU A 116 -11.43 -2.01 -9.36
C LEU A 116 -11.92 -1.48 -10.71
N LYS A 117 -13.24 -1.45 -10.96
CA LYS A 117 -13.82 -0.78 -12.13
C LYS A 117 -13.52 0.71 -12.12
N GLU A 118 -13.65 1.36 -10.97
CA GLU A 118 -13.32 2.78 -10.84
C GLU A 118 -11.83 3.04 -11.08
N VAL A 119 -10.95 2.23 -10.51
CA VAL A 119 -9.50 2.29 -10.77
C VAL A 119 -9.21 2.08 -12.26
N GLY A 120 -9.81 1.08 -12.90
CA GLY A 120 -9.64 0.84 -14.33
C GLY A 120 -10.09 2.01 -15.19
N ARG A 121 -11.18 2.69 -14.80
CA ARG A 121 -11.67 3.91 -15.47
C ARG A 121 -10.72 5.10 -15.28
N ARG A 122 -10.16 5.26 -14.09
CA ARG A 122 -9.35 6.42 -13.69
C ARG A 122 -7.86 6.27 -13.98
N CYS A 123 -7.38 5.05 -14.21
CA CYS A 123 -5.99 4.73 -14.50
C CYS A 123 -5.86 4.14 -15.92
N PRO A 124 -5.98 4.98 -16.97
CA PRO A 124 -5.97 4.49 -18.36
C PRO A 124 -4.64 3.86 -18.80
N GLU A 125 -3.54 4.13 -18.07
CA GLU A 125 -2.23 3.53 -18.34
C GLU A 125 -2.00 2.19 -17.62
N LEU A 126 -2.99 1.65 -16.91
CA LEU A 126 -2.82 0.42 -16.14
C LEU A 126 -2.57 -0.78 -17.07
N LYS A 127 -1.35 -1.33 -17.02
CA LYS A 127 -0.91 -2.47 -17.85
C LYS A 127 -0.93 -3.79 -17.09
N CYS A 128 -0.77 -3.74 -15.78
CA CYS A 128 -0.70 -4.92 -14.94
C CYS A 128 -1.53 -4.71 -13.67
N LEU A 129 -2.51 -5.58 -13.47
CA LEU A 129 -3.27 -5.72 -12.23
C LEU A 129 -3.00 -7.11 -11.67
N ARG A 130 -2.46 -7.19 -10.45
CA ARG A 130 -2.20 -8.44 -9.74
C ARG A 130 -2.96 -8.43 -8.42
N LEU A 131 -3.87 -9.40 -8.27
CA LEU A 131 -4.64 -9.61 -7.05
C LEU A 131 -4.16 -10.93 -6.43
N ILE A 132 -3.65 -10.88 -5.20
CA ILE A 132 -3.20 -12.06 -4.44
C ILE A 132 -4.09 -12.23 -3.20
N PRO A 133 -4.94 -13.26 -3.16
CA PRO A 133 -5.82 -13.48 -2.02
C PRO A 133 -4.99 -13.88 -0.80
N SER A 134 -5.52 -13.67 0.42
CA SER A 134 -4.80 -14.14 1.60
C SER A 134 -4.67 -15.65 1.54
N GLN A 135 -3.44 -16.15 1.64
CA GLN A 135 -3.21 -17.54 2.00
C GLN A 135 -3.60 -17.64 3.48
N ILE A 136 -4.84 -18.02 3.77
CA ILE A 136 -5.13 -18.55 5.09
C ILE A 136 -4.39 -19.88 5.13
N GLU A 137 -3.14 -19.89 5.61
CA GLU A 137 -2.68 -21.09 6.30
C GLU A 137 -3.61 -21.21 7.50
N GLU A 138 -4.54 -22.16 7.44
CA GLU A 138 -5.16 -22.70 8.64
C GLU A 138 -4.02 -23.21 9.52
N LYS A 139 -3.46 -22.35 10.38
CA LYS A 139 -2.78 -22.85 11.56
C LYS A 139 -3.86 -23.63 12.33
N PRO A 140 -3.70 -24.94 12.55
CA PRO A 140 -4.62 -25.65 13.40
C PRO A 140 -4.59 -24.94 14.75
N SER A 141 -5.76 -24.49 15.20
CA SER A 141 -5.94 -23.84 16.48
C SER A 141 -5.18 -24.65 17.54
N GLU A 142 -4.06 -24.12 18.05
CA GLU A 142 -3.49 -24.67 19.27
C GLU A 142 -4.57 -24.46 20.34
N ILE A 143 -5.20 -25.57 20.72
CA ILE A 143 -6.12 -25.63 21.85
C ILE A 143 -5.25 -25.28 23.06
N ILE A 144 -5.31 -24.02 23.49
CA ILE A 144 -4.81 -23.63 24.80
C ILE A 144 -5.74 -24.30 25.80
N ARG A 145 -5.34 -25.48 26.28
CA ARG A 145 -5.90 -26.06 27.49
C ARG A 145 -5.46 -25.13 28.63
N VAL A 146 -6.41 -24.36 29.14
CA VAL A 146 -6.22 -23.67 30.41
C VAL A 146 -6.52 -24.71 31.48
N ASP A 147 -5.46 -25.34 32.00
CA ASP A 147 -5.55 -26.10 33.23
C ASP A 147 -5.73 -25.09 34.38
N TYR A 148 -6.80 -25.29 35.16
CA TYR A 148 -7.01 -24.56 36.41
C TYR A 148 -6.39 -25.39 37.52
N ASP A 149 -5.24 -24.94 38.03
CA ASP A 149 -4.72 -25.30 39.35
C ASP A 149 -5.16 -24.27 40.39
#